data_AF-A0A542M9Z1-F1
#
_entry.id   AF-A0A542M9Z1-F1
#
_cell.length_a   1.000
_cell.length_b   1.000
_cell.length_c   1.000
_cell.angle_alpha   90.00
_cell.angle_beta   90.00
_cell.angle_gamma   90.00
#
_symmetry.space_group_name_H-M   'P 1'
#
loop_
_entity.id
_entity.type
_entity.pdbx_description
1 polymer ?
#
loop_
_entity_poly.entity_id
_entity_poly.type
_entity_poly.pdbx_seq_one_letter_code
_entity_poly.pdbx_strand_id
1 'polypeptide(L)'
;MKYDSKAKFVGVTGKIHKSAAEAKASFKLYPHGWVPHEQKFPQKFVDAEGTEYEAMPDFIHEATGFYAEFKAHRMNGKKTKLAAIAAMTKVDEDIARGFLDPDKRPYRELENAWHHSIQTMACKTAQLPSNTPLVLIYEKQVDLNEERRCARNGIFMLSLENLQGLNAFFICFTWARY
;
A
#
# COMPACT_ATOMS: atom_id res chain seq x y z
N MET A 1 -13.47 -5.00 24.97
CA MET A 1 -14.14 -4.04 24.05
C MET A 1 -14.35 -4.73 22.72
N LYS A 2 -15.59 -4.78 22.21
CA LYS A 2 -15.90 -5.31 20.87
C LYS A 2 -15.66 -4.20 19.85
N TYR A 3 -15.15 -4.58 18.67
CA TYR A 3 -14.94 -3.72 17.51
C TYR A 3 -16.25 -2.99 17.15
N ASP A 4 -16.26 -1.66 17.19
CA ASP A 4 -17.37 -0.83 16.74
C ASP A 4 -17.08 -0.33 15.33
N SER A 5 -17.77 -0.91 14.35
CA SER A 5 -17.63 -0.62 12.92
C SER A 5 -18.28 0.71 12.49
N LYS A 6 -18.81 1.52 13.43
CA LYS A 6 -19.57 2.73 13.12
C LYS A 6 -18.77 4.04 13.09
N ALA A 7 -17.49 4.04 13.49
CA ALA A 7 -16.63 5.21 13.33
C ALA A 7 -16.12 5.29 11.88
N LYS A 8 -16.77 6.09 11.02
CA LYS A 8 -16.24 6.39 9.69
C LYS A 8 -14.86 7.05 9.86
N PHE A 9 -13.82 6.49 9.25
CA PHE A 9 -12.48 7.07 9.28
C PHE A 9 -12.39 8.23 8.29
N VAL A 10 -12.89 9.39 8.71
CA VAL A 10 -12.95 10.59 7.85
C VAL A 10 -11.59 11.28 7.83
N GLY A 11 -11.03 11.46 6.63
CA GLY A 11 -9.78 12.18 6.40
C GLY A 11 -9.98 13.68 6.16
N VAL A 12 -8.89 14.36 5.83
CA VAL A 12 -8.81 15.82 5.69
C VAL A 12 -9.75 16.42 4.63
N THR A 13 -10.11 15.64 3.60
CA THR A 13 -11.03 16.07 2.53
C THR A 13 -12.48 15.67 2.77
N GLY A 14 -12.80 15.12 3.95
CA GLY A 14 -14.13 14.53 4.21
C GLY A 14 -14.31 13.11 3.66
N LYS A 15 -13.29 12.56 2.97
CA LYS A 15 -13.30 11.18 2.47
C LYS A 15 -13.28 10.15 3.60
N ILE A 16 -14.03 9.06 3.43
CA ILE A 16 -13.94 7.87 4.30
C ILE A 16 -12.79 6.98 3.82
N HIS A 17 -11.81 6.73 4.69
CA HIS A 17 -10.67 5.86 4.43
C HIS A 17 -10.94 4.42 4.85
N LYS A 18 -10.14 3.48 4.31
CA LYS A 18 -10.24 2.06 4.65
C LYS A 18 -9.68 1.75 6.04
N SER A 19 -8.81 2.63 6.55
CA SER A 19 -8.20 2.49 7.87
C SER A 19 -8.09 3.82 8.60
N ALA A 20 -8.14 3.77 9.94
CA ALA A 20 -7.85 4.92 10.80
C ALA A 20 -6.45 5.51 10.52
N ALA A 21 -5.50 4.65 10.14
CA ALA A 21 -4.13 5.03 9.85
C ALA A 21 -4.04 5.89 8.58
N GLU A 22 -4.71 5.49 7.48
CA GLU A 22 -4.82 6.31 6.27
C GLU A 22 -5.54 7.64 6.53
N ALA A 23 -6.64 7.63 7.28
CA ALA A 23 -7.36 8.85 7.63
C ALA A 23 -6.45 9.83 8.37
N LYS A 24 -5.72 9.37 9.38
CA LYS A 24 -4.74 10.18 10.10
C LYS A 24 -3.59 10.65 9.21
N ALA A 25 -3.11 9.81 8.30
CA ALA A 25 -2.06 10.16 7.36
C ALA A 25 -2.50 11.28 6.40
N SER A 26 -3.76 11.29 5.97
CA SER A 26 -4.30 12.30 5.05
C SER A 26 -4.08 13.73 5.56
N PHE A 27 -4.30 13.99 6.86
CA PHE A 27 -4.07 15.31 7.47
C PHE A 27 -2.61 15.76 7.41
N LYS A 28 -1.68 14.80 7.51
CA LYS A 28 -0.24 15.10 7.45
C LYS A 28 0.25 15.22 6.01
N LEU A 29 -0.33 14.48 5.09
CA LEU A 29 0.07 14.40 3.70
C LEU A 29 -0.47 15.58 2.86
N TYR A 30 -1.68 16.04 3.16
CA TYR A 30 -2.37 17.08 2.41
C TYR A 30 -1.63 18.42 2.31
N PRO A 31 -0.99 18.95 3.37
CA PRO A 31 -0.13 20.15 3.25
C PRO A 31 1.04 20.00 2.26
N HIS A 32 1.40 18.77 1.91
CA HIS A 32 2.46 18.44 0.95
C HIS A 32 1.89 18.05 -0.42
N GLY A 33 0.66 18.43 -0.76
CA GLY A 33 0.06 18.22 -2.08
C GLY A 33 -0.47 16.81 -2.35
N TRP A 34 -0.43 15.92 -1.36
CA TRP A 34 -0.97 14.57 -1.46
C TRP A 34 -2.45 14.54 -1.09
N VAL A 35 -3.29 14.15 -2.03
CA VAL A 35 -4.73 14.00 -1.82
C VAL A 35 -5.13 12.53 -1.85
N PRO A 36 -6.15 12.11 -1.10
CA PRO A 36 -6.62 10.74 -1.15
C PRO A 36 -7.07 10.35 -2.57
N HIS A 37 -6.67 9.16 -3.03
CA HIS A 37 -7.01 8.67 -4.36
C HIS A 37 -8.03 7.51 -4.30
N GLU A 38 -8.95 7.45 -5.25
CA GLU A 38 -10.08 6.49 -5.24
C GLU A 38 -10.14 5.61 -6.48
N GLN A 39 -9.32 5.90 -7.48
CA GLN A 39 -9.31 5.15 -8.71
C GLN A 39 -8.22 4.08 -8.65
N LYS A 40 -8.53 2.92 -9.20
CA LYS A 40 -7.50 1.93 -9.51
C LYS A 40 -6.55 2.52 -10.55
N PHE A 41 -5.33 2.01 -10.60
CA PHE A 41 -4.47 2.27 -11.75
C PHE A 41 -5.20 1.85 -13.04
N PRO A 42 -4.97 2.55 -14.16
CA PRO A 42 -5.60 2.23 -15.44
C PRO A 42 -5.10 0.91 -16.05
N GLN A 43 -3.99 0.36 -15.52
CA GLN A 43 -3.41 -0.90 -15.94
C GLN A 43 -3.59 -1.98 -14.86
N LYS A 44 -3.62 -3.24 -15.32
CA LYS A 44 -3.43 -4.40 -14.46
C LYS A 44 -1.95 -4.62 -14.19
N PHE A 45 -1.65 -5.23 -13.06
CA PHE A 45 -0.31 -5.65 -12.67
C PHE A 45 -0.24 -7.16 -12.64
N VAL A 46 0.95 -7.67 -12.90
CA VAL A 46 1.27 -9.10 -12.77
C VAL A 46 2.21 -9.27 -11.58
N ASP A 47 1.89 -10.17 -10.65
CA ASP A 47 2.78 -10.47 -9.54
C ASP A 47 3.93 -11.40 -9.96
N ALA A 48 4.82 -11.74 -9.01
CA ALA A 48 5.96 -12.61 -9.28
C ALA A 48 5.58 -14.05 -9.68
N GLU A 49 4.31 -14.44 -9.55
CA GLU A 49 3.79 -15.76 -9.91
C GLU A 49 2.94 -15.75 -11.18
N GLY A 50 2.84 -14.60 -11.85
CA GLY A 50 2.04 -14.47 -13.07
C GLY A 50 0.56 -14.16 -12.82
N THR A 51 0.17 -13.89 -11.57
CA THR A 51 -1.22 -13.59 -11.24
C THR A 51 -1.54 -12.13 -11.56
N GLU A 52 -2.58 -11.90 -12.36
CA GLU A 52 -3.09 -10.56 -12.63
C GLU A 52 -3.86 -10.00 -11.44
N TYR A 53 -3.64 -8.72 -11.13
CA TYR A 53 -4.41 -7.99 -10.14
C TYR A 53 -4.51 -6.51 -10.48
N GLU A 54 -5.52 -5.86 -9.92
CA GLU A 54 -5.67 -4.41 -9.98
C GLU A 54 -5.18 -3.80 -8.67
N ALA A 55 -4.48 -2.68 -8.75
CA ALA A 55 -4.03 -1.95 -7.58
C ALA A 55 -4.71 -0.59 -7.51
N MET A 56 -4.90 -0.10 -6.29
CA MET A 56 -5.43 1.23 -6.01
C MET A 56 -4.47 1.91 -5.03
N PRO A 57 -3.80 3.00 -5.44
CA PRO A 57 -2.93 3.74 -4.53
C PRO A 57 -3.78 4.48 -3.50
N ASP A 58 -3.18 4.74 -2.33
CA ASP A 58 -3.88 5.41 -1.23
C ASP A 58 -4.02 6.93 -1.49
N PHE A 59 -2.98 7.52 -2.11
CA PHE A 59 -2.87 8.96 -2.37
C PHE A 59 -2.29 9.25 -3.76
N ILE A 60 -2.54 10.46 -4.26
CA ILE A 60 -1.93 11.03 -5.46
C ILE A 60 -1.42 12.44 -5.16
N HIS A 61 -0.29 12.81 -5.73
CA HIS A 61 0.23 14.17 -5.69
C HIS A 61 -0.16 14.89 -6.99
N GLU A 62 -1.19 15.73 -6.94
CA GLU A 62 -1.84 16.27 -8.16
C GLU A 62 -0.89 17.03 -9.07
N ALA A 63 0.05 17.78 -8.51
CA ALA A 63 0.97 18.60 -9.31
C ALA A 63 2.03 17.78 -10.08
N THR A 64 2.37 16.57 -9.60
CA THR A 64 3.40 15.72 -10.23
C THR A 64 2.81 14.48 -10.89
N GLY A 65 1.56 14.14 -10.58
CA GLY A 65 0.90 12.89 -10.97
C GLY A 65 1.45 11.66 -10.25
N PHE A 66 2.27 11.82 -9.21
CA PHE A 66 2.89 10.68 -8.52
C PHE A 66 1.89 10.01 -7.59
N TYR A 67 1.99 8.70 -7.46
CA TYR A 67 1.14 7.93 -6.57
C TYR A 67 1.85 7.63 -5.27
N ALA A 68 1.08 7.45 -4.19
CA ALA A 68 1.63 7.01 -2.92
C ALA A 68 0.80 5.92 -2.25
N GLU A 69 1.52 5.07 -1.53
CA GLU A 69 0.99 4.04 -0.64
C GLU A 69 1.47 4.33 0.77
N PHE A 70 0.52 4.48 1.69
CA PHE A 70 0.83 4.73 3.08
C PHE A 70 1.01 3.41 3.85
N LYS A 71 2.00 3.37 4.74
CA LYS A 71 2.30 2.21 5.56
C LYS A 71 2.53 2.62 7.01
N ALA A 72 1.59 2.26 7.88
CA ALA A 72 1.73 2.49 9.32
C ALA A 72 2.86 1.66 9.95
N HIS A 73 3.14 0.49 9.35
CA HIS A 73 4.11 -0.48 9.83
C HIS A 73 4.98 -0.99 8.68
N ARG A 74 6.02 -1.75 9.02
CA ARG A 74 6.92 -2.39 8.04
C ARG A 74 6.11 -3.28 7.08
N MET A 75 6.57 -3.35 5.83
CA MET A 75 5.94 -4.22 4.86
C MET A 75 6.13 -5.70 5.19
N ASN A 76 5.12 -6.48 4.84
CA ASN A 76 5.15 -7.94 4.92
C ASN A 76 6.21 -8.51 3.96
N GLY A 77 6.65 -9.74 4.23
CA GLY A 77 7.67 -10.42 3.43
C GLY A 77 7.26 -11.85 3.07
N LYS A 78 8.22 -12.61 2.52
CA LYS A 78 8.00 -13.98 2.02
C LYS A 78 7.35 -14.93 3.03
N LYS A 79 7.65 -14.79 4.34
CA LYS A 79 7.04 -15.63 5.39
C LYS A 79 5.53 -15.41 5.51
N THR A 80 5.06 -14.17 5.32
CA THR A 80 3.63 -13.82 5.35
C THR A 80 2.88 -14.50 4.21
N LYS A 81 3.52 -14.67 3.05
CA LYS A 81 2.94 -15.40 1.92
C LYS A 81 2.60 -16.85 2.26
N LEU A 82 3.58 -17.59 2.76
CA LEU A 82 3.40 -19.00 3.10
C LEU A 82 2.30 -19.18 4.16
N ALA A 83 2.27 -18.29 5.15
CA ALA A 83 1.21 -18.28 6.15
C ALA A 83 -0.17 -17.97 5.54
N ALA A 84 -0.25 -17.04 4.60
CA ALA A 84 -1.48 -16.71 3.89
C ALA A 84 -2.00 -17.90 3.07
N ILE A 85 -1.13 -18.55 2.30
CA ILE A 85 -1.49 -19.73 1.52
C ILE A 85 -1.99 -20.84 2.43
N ALA A 86 -1.24 -21.17 3.49
CA ALA A 86 -1.64 -22.22 4.43
C ALA A 86 -2.98 -21.94 5.11
N ALA A 87 -3.24 -20.68 5.48
CA ALA A 87 -4.51 -20.28 6.05
C ALA A 87 -5.67 -20.42 5.06
N MET A 88 -5.46 -20.03 3.80
CA MET A 88 -6.47 -20.15 2.75
C MET A 88 -6.77 -21.61 2.42
N THR A 89 -5.75 -22.46 2.28
CA THR A 89 -5.92 -23.90 2.07
C THR A 89 -6.72 -24.54 3.21
N LYS A 90 -6.45 -24.17 4.46
CA LYS A 90 -7.22 -24.67 5.60
C LYS A 90 -8.70 -24.26 5.53
N VAL A 91 -8.98 -23.01 5.17
CA VAL A 91 -10.36 -22.53 4.98
C VAL A 91 -11.07 -23.33 3.89
N ASP A 92 -10.39 -23.61 2.78
CA ASP A 92 -10.95 -24.40 1.68
C ASP A 92 -11.21 -25.86 2.11
N GLU A 93 -10.32 -26.46 2.90
CA GLU A 93 -10.53 -27.78 3.49
C GLU A 93 -11.71 -27.83 4.46
N ASP A 94 -11.85 -26.83 5.34
CA ASP A 94 -12.94 -26.74 6.30
C ASP A 94 -14.30 -26.59 5.60
N ILE A 95 -14.34 -25.86 4.47
CA ILE A 95 -15.52 -25.77 3.59
C ILE A 95 -15.82 -27.13 2.95
N ALA A 96 -14.82 -27.78 2.35
CA ALA A 96 -15.00 -29.07 1.67
C ALA A 96 -15.49 -30.18 2.63
N ARG A 97 -15.08 -30.12 3.90
CA ARG A 97 -15.53 -31.05 4.95
C ARG A 97 -16.89 -30.69 5.57
N GLY A 98 -17.48 -29.55 5.20
CA GLY A 98 -18.76 -29.07 5.73
C GLY A 98 -18.67 -28.45 7.13
N PHE A 99 -17.47 -28.17 7.64
CA PHE A 99 -17.27 -27.47 8.92
C PHE A 99 -17.48 -25.96 8.80
N LEU A 100 -17.34 -25.42 7.59
CA LEU A 100 -17.56 -24.01 7.30
C LEU A 100 -18.50 -23.86 6.11
N ASP A 101 -19.52 -23.02 6.30
CA ASP A 101 -20.43 -22.60 5.24
C ASP A 101 -19.67 -21.74 4.20
N PRO A 102 -19.70 -22.06 2.89
CA PRO A 102 -19.06 -21.26 1.85
C PRO A 102 -19.42 -19.77 1.91
N ASP A 103 -20.66 -19.44 2.26
CA ASP A 103 -21.16 -18.07 2.33
C ASP A 103 -20.65 -17.32 3.56
N LYS A 104 -20.07 -18.05 4.53
CA LYS A 104 -19.47 -17.51 5.75
C LYS A 104 -17.95 -17.56 5.74
N ARG A 105 -17.34 -17.66 4.55
CA ARG A 105 -15.89 -17.61 4.40
C ARG A 105 -15.33 -16.38 5.16
N PRO A 106 -14.33 -16.57 6.05
CA PRO A 106 -13.75 -15.46 6.77
C PRO A 106 -13.04 -14.48 5.84
N TYR A 107 -12.97 -13.21 6.28
CA TYR A 107 -12.24 -12.15 5.58
C TYR A 107 -10.77 -12.57 5.37
N ARG A 108 -10.24 -12.36 4.15
CA ARG A 108 -8.93 -12.86 3.72
C ARG A 108 -7.77 -12.00 4.25
N GLU A 109 -7.68 -11.84 5.56
CA GLU A 109 -6.71 -10.94 6.22
C GLU A 109 -5.27 -11.20 5.80
N LEU A 110 -4.86 -12.47 5.74
CA LEU A 110 -3.49 -12.84 5.39
C LEU A 110 -3.19 -12.70 3.89
N GLU A 111 -4.18 -12.91 3.03
CA GLU A 111 -4.05 -12.63 1.59
C GLU A 111 -3.93 -11.12 1.35
N ASN A 112 -4.75 -10.32 2.03
CA ASN A 112 -4.62 -8.86 2.00
C ASN A 112 -3.25 -8.43 2.54
N ALA A 113 -2.77 -9.05 3.63
CA ALA A 113 -1.43 -8.80 4.14
C ALA A 113 -0.33 -9.13 3.11
N TRP A 114 -0.52 -10.17 2.28
CA TRP A 114 0.37 -10.48 1.16
C TRP A 114 0.33 -9.42 0.06
N HIS A 115 -0.84 -8.89 -0.31
CA HIS A 115 -0.95 -7.79 -1.28
C HIS A 115 -0.24 -6.51 -0.81
N HIS A 116 -0.07 -6.34 0.51
CA HIS A 116 0.73 -5.27 1.11
C HIS A 116 2.20 -5.66 1.39
N SER A 117 2.69 -6.74 0.77
CA SER A 117 4.09 -7.17 0.89
C SER A 117 5.04 -6.33 0.05
N ILE A 118 6.32 -6.37 0.44
CA ILE A 118 7.40 -5.74 -0.31
C ILE A 118 7.54 -6.33 -1.72
N GLN A 119 7.26 -7.63 -1.91
CA GLN A 119 7.35 -8.28 -3.21
C GLN A 119 6.28 -7.76 -4.17
N THR A 120 5.03 -7.72 -3.72
CA THR A 120 3.92 -7.20 -4.54
C THR A 120 4.16 -5.73 -4.86
N MET A 121 4.65 -4.95 -3.89
CA MET A 121 5.00 -3.54 -4.13
C MET A 121 6.12 -3.39 -5.18
N ALA A 122 7.16 -4.21 -5.11
CA ALA A 122 8.26 -4.21 -6.08
C ALA A 122 7.77 -4.53 -7.50
N CYS A 123 6.86 -5.50 -7.62
CA CYS A 123 6.21 -5.81 -8.90
C CYS A 123 5.41 -4.61 -9.41
N LYS A 124 4.64 -3.92 -8.55
CA LYS A 124 3.90 -2.71 -8.94
C LYS A 124 4.85 -1.63 -9.44
N THR A 125 5.89 -1.28 -8.66
CA THR A 125 6.81 -0.20 -9.01
C THR A 125 7.60 -0.48 -10.28
N ALA A 126 7.99 -1.74 -10.53
CA ALA A 126 8.70 -2.13 -11.76
C ALA A 126 7.84 -2.06 -13.03
N GLN A 127 6.53 -2.19 -12.90
CA GLN A 127 5.57 -2.14 -14.02
C GLN A 127 4.99 -0.74 -14.27
N LEU A 128 5.24 0.20 -13.37
CA LEU A 128 4.80 1.58 -13.56
C LEU A 128 5.72 2.33 -14.51
N PRO A 129 5.19 3.26 -15.32
CA PRO A 129 6.02 4.13 -16.13
C PRO A 129 7.00 4.94 -15.27
N SER A 130 8.25 5.10 -15.73
CA SER A 130 9.29 5.79 -14.96
C SER A 130 8.97 7.25 -14.62
N ASN A 131 8.01 7.87 -15.34
CA ASN A 131 7.54 9.23 -15.10
C ASN A 131 6.33 9.33 -14.13
N THR A 132 5.78 8.21 -13.69
CA THR A 132 4.65 8.13 -12.74
C THR A 132 4.97 7.13 -11.61
N PRO A 133 6.01 7.42 -10.79
CA PRO A 133 6.44 6.51 -9.73
C PRO A 133 5.35 6.34 -8.67
N LEU A 134 5.39 5.17 -8.02
CA LEU A 134 4.70 4.90 -6.78
C LEU A 134 5.66 5.05 -5.61
N VAL A 135 5.36 5.98 -4.72
CA VAL A 135 6.13 6.32 -3.53
C VAL A 135 5.56 5.58 -2.33
N LEU A 136 6.41 4.92 -1.55
CA LEU A 136 5.98 4.31 -0.29
C LEU A 136 6.23 5.27 0.87
N ILE A 137 5.18 5.67 1.60
CA ILE A 137 5.30 6.61 2.72
C ILE A 137 5.00 5.91 4.04
N TYR A 138 5.99 5.82 4.92
CA TYR A 138 5.84 5.25 6.25
C TYR A 138 5.39 6.26 7.29
N GLU A 139 4.62 5.83 8.30
CA GLU A 139 4.23 6.72 9.43
C GLU A 139 5.44 7.26 10.18
N LYS A 140 6.45 6.41 10.38
CA LYS A 140 7.70 6.70 11.10
C LYS A 140 8.89 6.34 10.24
N GLN A 141 10.06 6.90 10.56
CA GLN A 141 11.30 6.45 9.96
C GLN A 141 11.50 4.94 10.21
N VAL A 142 11.89 4.21 9.16
CA VAL A 142 12.18 2.78 9.25
C VAL A 142 13.68 2.57 9.49
N ASP A 143 14.07 1.37 9.94
CA ASP A 143 15.49 1.08 10.16
C ASP A 143 16.26 0.87 8.84
N LEU A 144 17.59 0.94 8.92
CA LEU A 144 18.50 0.76 7.79
C LEU A 144 18.29 -0.58 7.05
N ASN A 145 17.80 -1.62 7.73
CA ASN A 145 17.57 -2.91 7.10
C ASN A 145 16.35 -2.86 6.18
N GLU A 146 15.27 -2.21 6.61
CA GLU A 146 14.08 -2.01 5.79
C GLU A 146 14.38 -1.10 4.59
N GLU A 147 15.14 -0.02 4.81
CA GLU A 147 15.62 0.88 3.74
C GLU A 147 16.39 0.09 2.67
N ARG A 148 17.41 -0.67 3.09
CA ARG A 148 18.20 -1.53 2.20
C ARG A 148 17.32 -2.57 1.50
N ARG A 149 16.33 -3.12 2.20
CA ARG A 149 15.42 -4.12 1.65
C ARG A 149 14.57 -3.54 0.53
N CYS A 150 13.98 -2.36 0.71
CA CYS A 150 13.18 -1.70 -0.32
C CYS A 150 14.05 -1.24 -1.50
N ALA A 151 15.23 -0.69 -1.23
CA ALA A 151 16.18 -0.29 -2.29
C ALA A 151 16.58 -1.47 -3.19
N ARG A 152 16.87 -2.65 -2.61
CA ARG A 152 17.14 -3.88 -3.38
C ARG A 152 15.95 -4.36 -4.23
N ASN A 153 14.73 -3.92 -3.90
CA ASN A 153 13.52 -4.26 -4.62
C ASN A 153 13.04 -3.10 -5.51
N GLY A 154 13.86 -2.07 -5.73
CA GLY A 154 13.52 -0.94 -6.60
C GLY A 154 12.36 -0.08 -6.08
N ILE A 155 12.12 -0.07 -4.76
CA ILE A 155 11.04 0.69 -4.13
C ILE A 155 11.63 1.96 -3.54
N PHE A 156 11.07 3.10 -3.92
CA PHE A 156 11.38 4.39 -3.32
C PHE A 156 10.53 4.60 -2.06
N MET A 157 11.18 4.95 -0.95
CA MET A 157 10.51 5.13 0.33
C MET A 157 10.74 6.49 0.95
N LEU A 158 9.77 6.90 1.75
CA LEU A 158 9.78 8.10 2.59
C LEU A 158 9.16 7.79 3.94
N SER A 159 9.25 8.74 4.85
CA SER A 159 8.51 8.74 6.10
C SER A 159 7.82 10.08 6.31
N LEU A 160 6.79 10.12 7.16
CA LEU A 160 6.14 11.39 7.49
C LEU A 160 7.10 12.39 8.15
N GLU A 161 8.15 11.90 8.82
CA GLU A 161 9.18 12.72 9.47
C GLU A 161 10.12 13.41 8.47
N ASN A 162 10.26 12.86 7.26
CA ASN A 162 11.15 13.40 6.22
C ASN A 162 10.40 13.92 4.98
N LEU A 163 9.07 14.06 5.05
CA LEU A 163 8.23 14.61 3.97
C LEU A 163 8.71 15.98 3.47
N GLN A 164 9.26 16.82 4.35
CA GLN A 164 9.83 18.11 3.95
C GLN A 164 10.99 17.97 2.95
N GLY A 165 11.78 16.89 3.05
CA GLY A 165 12.84 16.56 2.09
C GLY A 165 12.32 16.13 0.72
N LEU A 166 11.05 15.68 0.64
CA LEU A 166 10.43 15.26 -0.62
C LEU A 166 10.14 16.44 -1.56
N ASN A 167 9.73 17.58 -1.01
CA ASN A 167 9.52 18.79 -1.81
C ASN A 167 10.82 19.21 -2.52
N ALA A 168 11.97 19.04 -1.87
CA ALA A 168 13.28 19.28 -2.49
C ALA A 168 13.61 18.24 -3.59
N PHE A 169 13.25 16.97 -3.40
CA PHE A 169 13.44 15.91 -4.39
C PHE A 169 12.58 16.09 -5.65
N PHE A 170 11.31 16.49 -5.50
CA PHE A 170 10.42 16.72 -6.64
C PHE A 170 10.78 17.97 -7.45
N ILE A 171 11.32 19.01 -6.82
CA ILE A 171 11.89 20.16 -7.54
C ILE A 171 13.03 19.68 -8.45
N CYS A 172 13.99 18.89 -7.97
CA CYS A 172 15.11 18.42 -8.80
C CYS A 172 14.69 17.58 -10.03
N PHE A 173 13.61 16.79 -9.96
CA PHE A 173 13.11 16.04 -11.11
C PHE A 173 12.37 16.88 -12.15
N THR A 174 11.81 18.03 -11.76
CA THR A 174 11.23 18.99 -12.71
C THR A 174 12.29 19.80 -13.48
N TRP A 175 13.48 19.99 -12.91
CA TRP A 175 14.56 20.76 -13.54
C TRP A 175 15.47 19.94 -14.46
N ALA A 176 15.47 18.61 -14.36
CA ALA A 176 16.19 17.73 -15.30
C ALA A 176 15.45 17.54 -16.65
N ARG A 177 14.36 18.28 -16.88
CA ARG A 177 13.48 18.17 -18.07
C ARG A 177 13.44 19.43 -18.94
N TYR A 178 14.33 20.39 -18.73
CA TYR A 178 14.54 21.54 -19.61
C TYR A 178 15.99 21.61 -20.05
#